data_AF-A0A3R9QLA3-F1
#
_entry.id   AF-A0A3R9QLA3-F1
#
_cell.length_a   1.000
_cell.length_b   1.000
_cell.length_c   1.000
_cell.angle_alpha   90.00
_cell.angle_beta   90.00
_cell.angle_gamma   90.00
#
_symmetry.space_group_name_H-M   'P 1'
#
loop_
_entity.id
_entity.type
_entity.pdbx_description
1 polymer ?
#
loop_
_entity_poly.entity_id
_entity_poly.type
_entity_poly.pdbx_seq_one_letter_code
_entity_poly.pdbx_strand_id
1 'polypeptide(L)' 'MRKFKRLNVIKETDSDLVADRLLEAGFEEEIVEDKESEDLSRDDIKNQLDAAGIEYAKSAKTETLLEILEASKLGE' A
#
# COMPACT_ATOMS: atom_id res chain seq x y z
N MET A 1 16.30 -3.84 -9.50
CA MET A 1 16.13 -5.02 -8.62
C MET A 1 14.64 -5.27 -8.51
N ARG A 2 14.18 -6.47 -8.86
CA ARG A 2 12.76 -6.84 -8.87
C ARG A 2 12.46 -7.58 -7.57
N LYS A 3 11.39 -7.21 -6.87
CA LYS A 3 10.97 -7.87 -5.63
C LYS A 3 9.75 -8.75 -5.92
N PHE A 4 9.71 -9.88 -5.24
CA PHE A 4 8.69 -10.90 -5.38
C PHE A 4 8.22 -11.28 -3.98
N LYS A 5 6.91 -11.26 -3.74
CA LYS A 5 6.32 -11.60 -2.44
C LYS A 5 5.40 -12.80 -2.56
N ARG A 6 5.47 -13.66 -1.56
CA ARG A 6 4.49 -14.74 -1.38
C ARG A 6 4.27 -14.99 0.10
N LEU A 7 3.04 -14.82 0.56
CA LEU A 7 2.67 -14.94 1.98
C LEU A 7 3.55 -14.00 2.83
N ASN A 8 4.59 -14.53 3.49
CA ASN A 8 5.57 -13.79 4.31
C ASN A 8 7.02 -13.94 3.80
N VAL A 9 7.22 -14.42 2.58
CA VAL A 9 8.54 -14.56 1.96
C VAL A 9 8.74 -13.48 0.90
N ILE A 10 9.78 -12.67 1.08
CA ILE A 10 10.25 -11.69 0.09
C ILE A 10 11.48 -12.27 -0.61
N LYS A 11 11.49 -12.24 -1.94
CA LYS A 11 12.62 -12.62 -2.79
C LYS A 11 12.97 -11.41 -3.66
N GLU A 12 14.23 -11.01 -3.64
CA GLU A 12 14.74 -9.96 -4.53
C GLU A 12 15.69 -10.61 -5.55
N THR A 13 15.50 -10.27 -6.82
CA THR A 13 16.38 -10.70 -7.90
C THR A 13 16.50 -9.60 -8.96
N ASP A 14 17.69 -9.40 -9.50
CA ASP A 14 17.94 -8.55 -10.66
C ASP A 14 17.94 -9.34 -11.98
N SER A 15 17.90 -10.68 -11.92
CA SER A 15 17.91 -11.54 -13.10
C SER A 15 16.51 -11.89 -13.60
N ASP A 16 16.22 -11.58 -14.87
CA ASP A 16 14.93 -11.84 -15.51
C ASP A 16 14.56 -13.33 -15.58
N LEU A 17 15.55 -14.21 -15.72
CA LEU A 17 15.32 -15.67 -15.72
C LEU A 17 14.85 -16.17 -14.35
N VAL A 18 15.36 -15.56 -13.28
CA VAL A 18 14.96 -15.91 -11.91
C VAL A 18 13.58 -15.31 -11.60
N ALA A 19 13.29 -14.11 -12.12
CA ALA A 19 11.98 -13.48 -12.02
C ALA A 19 10.88 -14.37 -12.63
N ASP A 20 11.08 -14.86 -13.86
CA ASP A 20 10.10 -15.74 -14.53
C ASP A 20 9.83 -17.02 -13.71
N ARG A 21 10.89 -17.65 -13.20
CA ARG A 21 10.76 -18.82 -12.33
C ARG A 21 10.04 -18.52 -11.01
N LEU A 22 10.21 -17.31 -10.45
CA LEU A 22 9.51 -16.88 -9.24
C LEU A 22 8.01 -16.68 -9.53
N LEU A 23 7.66 -16.08 -10.67
CA LEU A 23 6.28 -15.95 -11.15
C LEU A 23 5.63 -17.33 -11.33
N GLU A 24 6.30 -18.25 -12.02
CA GLU A 24 5.81 -19.64 -12.20
C GLU A 24 5.68 -20.40 -10.87
N ALA A 25 6.57 -20.14 -9.91
CA ALA A 25 6.49 -20.73 -8.58
C ALA A 25 5.32 -20.17 -7.75
N GLY A 26 4.60 -19.15 -8.24
CA GLY A 26 3.49 -18.49 -7.57
C GLY A 26 3.94 -17.40 -6.60
N PHE A 27 5.08 -16.77 -6.85
CA PHE A 27 5.40 -15.47 -6.26
C PHE A 27 4.79 -14.37 -7.13
N GLU A 28 4.22 -13.38 -6.48
CA GLU A 28 3.71 -12.19 -7.17
C GLU A 28 4.86 -11.19 -7.25
N GLU A 29 5.09 -10.62 -8.44
CA GLU A 29 6.02 -9.49 -8.57
C GLU A 29 5.46 -8.36 -7.71
N GLU A 30 6.13 -8.10 -6.59
CA GLU A 30 5.92 -6.89 -5.82
C GLU A 30 6.60 -5.80 -6.63
N ILE A 31 5.84 -5.29 -7.61
CA ILE A 31 6.15 -4.03 -8.25
C ILE A 31 6.24 -3.08 -7.07
N VAL A 32 7.44 -2.65 -6.73
CA VAL A 32 7.68 -1.57 -5.77
C VAL A 32 7.21 -0.28 -6.44
N GLU A 33 5.93 -0.22 -6.80
CA GLU A 33 5.19 0.98 -6.52
C GLU A 33 5.35 1.12 -5.01
N ASP A 34 5.89 2.24 -4.61
CA ASP A 34 6.03 2.68 -3.24
C ASP A 34 4.62 2.81 -2.62
N LYS A 35 3.86 1.71 -2.57
CA LYS A 35 2.98 1.42 -1.46
C LYS A 35 3.93 1.02 -0.34
N GLU A 36 4.65 2.01 0.16
CA GLU A 36 4.44 2.41 1.54
C GLU A 36 2.98 2.08 1.90
N SER A 37 2.77 0.83 2.29
CA SER A 37 1.99 0.55 3.48
C SER A 37 2.79 1.19 4.61
N GLU A 38 2.93 2.52 4.57
CA GLU A 38 2.84 3.29 5.78
C GLU A 38 1.60 2.70 6.43
N ASP A 39 1.83 1.99 7.52
CA ASP A 39 1.02 2.20 8.70
C ASP A 39 0.88 3.73 8.84
N LEU A 40 0.04 4.35 8.00
CA LEU A 40 -0.43 5.71 8.18
C LEU A 40 -1.14 5.57 9.49
N SER A 41 -0.42 5.93 10.55
CA SER A 41 -0.93 5.88 11.88
C SER A 41 -2.22 6.66 11.84
N ARG A 42 -3.20 6.24 12.63
CA ARG A 42 -4.52 6.86 12.61
C ARG A 42 -4.44 8.38 12.68
N ASP A 43 -3.41 8.91 13.32
CA ASP A 43 -3.07 10.33 13.41
C ASP A 43 -2.63 10.96 12.08
N ASP A 44 -1.82 10.29 11.27
CA ASP A 44 -1.45 10.75 9.92
C ASP A 44 -2.63 10.79 8.97
N ILE A 45 -3.50 9.78 9.00
CA ILE A 45 -4.72 9.76 8.17
C ILE A 45 -5.62 10.95 8.53
N LYS A 46 -5.79 11.21 9.84
CA LYS A 46 -6.55 12.37 10.32
C LYS A 46 -5.92 13.69 9.89
N ASN A 47 -4.60 13.80 9.93
CA ASN A 47 -3.90 15.02 9.54
C ASN A 47 -4.06 15.29 8.04
N GLN A 48 -4.04 14.25 7.20
CA GLN A 48 -4.33 14.38 5.76
C GLN A 48 -5.79 14.75 5.50
N LEU A 49 -6.75 14.13 6.21
CA LEU A 49 -8.17 14.49 6.11
C LEU A 49 -8.42 15.93 6.54
N ASP A 50 -7.80 16.39 7.63
CA ASP A 50 -7.90 17.77 8.11
C ASP A 50 -7.28 18.77 7.13
N ALA A 51 -6.10 18.44 6.58
CA ALA A 51 -5.45 19.22 5.53
C ALA A 51 -6.29 19.30 4.23
N ALA A 52 -7.03 18.24 3.91
CA ALA A 52 -7.98 18.20 2.80
C ALA A 52 -9.32 18.89 3.13
N GLY A 53 -9.54 19.33 4.38
CA GLY A 53 -10.79 19.93 4.83
C GLY A 53 -11.95 18.93 4.93
N ILE A 54 -11.65 17.64 5.04
CA ILE A 54 -12.64 16.55 5.09
C ILE A 54 -13.00 16.27 6.55
N GLU A 55 -14.29 16.44 6.85
CA GLU A 55 -14.81 16.16 8.18
C GLU A 55 -15.01 14.66 8.37
N TYR A 56 -14.44 14.13 9.45
CA TYR A 56 -14.54 12.70 9.80
C TYR A 56 -15.07 12.53 11.23
N ALA A 57 -15.77 11.42 11.47
CA ALA A 57 -16.21 11.10 12.82
C ALA A 57 -15.00 10.77 13.71
N LYS A 58 -14.84 11.44 14.85
CA LYS A 58 -13.73 11.18 15.80
C LYS A 58 -13.70 9.74 16.33
N SER A 59 -14.85 9.05 16.31
CA SER A 59 -14.97 7.63 16.66
C SER A 59 -14.80 6.67 15.48
N ALA A 60 -14.56 7.18 14.25
CA ALA A 60 -14.35 6.34 13.08
C ALA A 60 -13.09 5.48 13.23
N LYS A 61 -13.17 4.25 12.72
CA LYS A 61 -12.05 3.32 12.69
C LYS A 61 -11.02 3.77 11.64
N THR A 62 -9.78 3.30 11.79
CA THR A 62 -8.68 3.59 10.86
C THR A 62 -9.05 3.21 9.42
N GLU A 63 -9.69 2.05 9.22
CA GLU A 63 -10.19 1.61 7.90
C GLU A 63 -11.14 2.63 7.27
N THR A 64 -12.11 3.17 8.05
CA THR A 64 -13.05 4.18 7.54
C THR A 64 -12.35 5.49 7.20
N LEU A 65 -11.39 5.92 8.02
CA LEU A 65 -10.61 7.14 7.75
C LEU A 65 -9.76 6.98 6.49
N LEU A 66 -9.16 5.80 6.30
CA LEU A 66 -8.37 5.47 5.12
C LEU A 66 -9.24 5.47 3.86
N GLU A 67 -10.41 4.82 3.92
CA GLU A 67 -11.35 4.76 2.79
C GLU A 67 -11.79 6.16 2.34
N ILE A 68 -12.08 7.06 3.28
CA ILE A 68 -12.42 8.46 2.98
C ILE A 68 -11.22 9.19 2.33
N LEU A 69 -10.02 8.99 2.88
CA LEU A 69 -8.80 9.61 2.37
C LEU A 69 -8.47 9.13 0.95
N GLU A 70 -8.57 7.84 0.68
CA GLU A 70 -8.38 7.25 -0.64
C GLU A 70 -9.44 7.72 -1.62
N ALA A 71 -10.72 7.74 -1.23
CA ALA A 71 -11.80 8.26 -2.04
C ALA A 71 -11.59 9.74 -2.42
N SER A 72 -11.01 10.54 -1.52
CA SER A 72 -10.66 11.92 -1.82
C SER A 72 -9.51 12.04 -2.82
N LYS A 73 -8.52 11.14 -2.79
CA LYS A 73 -7.39 11.16 -3.72
C LYS A 73 -7.74 10.63 -5.11
N LEU A 74 -8.77 9.78 -5.20
CA LEU A 74 -9.21 9.13 -6.45
C LEU A 74 -10.13 10.03 -7.32
N GLY A 75 -10.60 11.16 -6.78
CA GLY A 75 -11.58 12.04 -7.43
C GLY A 75 -11.02 13.19 -8.29
N GLU A 76 -9.70 13.28 -8.44
CA GLU A 76 -9.00 14.33 -9.22
C GLU A 76 -8.57 13.87 -10.63
#